data_AF-A0A536NE73-F1
#
_entry.id   AF-A0A536NE73-F1
#
_cell.length_a   1.000
_cell.length_b   1.000
_cell.length_c   1.000
_cell.angle_alpha   90.00
_cell.angle_beta   90.00
_cell.angle_gamma   90.00
#
_symmetry.space_group_name_H-M   'P 1'
#
loop_
_entity.id
_entity.type
_entity.pdbx_description
1 polymer ?
#
loop_
_entity_poly.entity_id
_entity_poly.type
_entity_poly.pdbx_seq_one_letter_code
_entity_poly.pdbx_strand_id
1 'polypeptide(L)'
;MSGVNVDDRDSRAVPGGSPVASAGHERRASIAVVMPAYNEADRIEQTLASIARYFGEHDVDWPIVLADDGSTDGTVERATTAARRLELPLRLLTFEHRGKAATVRDAMLAVAAETEVDYLMMLDADDELPISQLDHISWSADARTIYIGRRVAETHGSQGVMPTPLRRLMSGTMRLASRVLLGLTYPDTQCGFKLFPRDYARALFGRQWTTGWVFDAELLAIATRVLRLPVQEVEVTWQPRGESKVGASAMLVSGLAMLGVGVRFRLGLYDRPRRPKPARSRLSST
;
A
#
# COMPACT_ATOMS: atom_id res chain seq x y z
N MET A 1 -62.62 -52.27 -3.21
CA MET A 1 -62.73 -50.92 -2.60
C MET A 1 -61.64 -50.86 -1.54
N SER A 2 -60.62 -50.01 -1.56
CA SER A 2 -60.31 -48.83 -2.36
C SER A 2 -58.87 -48.39 -2.01
N GLY A 3 -58.13 -47.92 -3.01
CA GLY A 3 -56.97 -47.03 -2.84
C GLY A 3 -55.60 -47.68 -3.09
N VAL A 4 -54.64 -47.07 -3.80
CA VAL A 4 -54.54 -45.80 -4.53
C VAL A 4 -53.43 -46.01 -5.57
N ASN A 5 -53.61 -45.46 -6.78
CA ASN A 5 -52.64 -45.44 -7.89
C ASN A 5 -51.32 -44.77 -7.49
N VAL A 6 -50.19 -45.34 -7.94
CA VAL A 6 -48.89 -44.66 -7.99
C VAL A 6 -48.56 -44.37 -9.44
N ASP A 7 -48.37 -43.09 -9.71
CA ASP A 7 -48.12 -42.47 -11.01
C ASP A 7 -46.68 -42.67 -11.51
N ASP A 8 -46.61 -42.77 -12.83
CA ASP A 8 -45.58 -42.33 -13.78
C ASP A 8 -44.16 -42.00 -13.29
N ARG A 9 -43.19 -42.74 -13.84
CA ARG A 9 -41.82 -42.25 -14.08
C ARG A 9 -41.47 -42.45 -15.54
N ASP A 10 -41.82 -41.46 -16.35
CA ASP A 10 -41.39 -41.37 -17.73
C ASP A 10 -40.06 -40.61 -17.82
N SER A 11 -39.06 -41.31 -18.33
CA SER A 11 -37.68 -40.88 -18.53
C SER A 11 -37.56 -39.99 -19.75
N ARG A 12 -37.15 -38.72 -19.58
CA ARG A 12 -36.68 -37.87 -20.69
C ARG A 12 -35.22 -37.49 -20.51
N ALA A 13 -34.41 -37.96 -21.45
CA ALA A 13 -33.01 -37.62 -21.64
C ALA A 13 -32.84 -36.12 -21.97
N VAL A 14 -31.83 -35.49 -21.38
CA VAL A 14 -31.39 -34.12 -21.68
C VAL A 14 -30.12 -34.21 -22.53
N PRO A 15 -29.99 -33.49 -23.66
CA PRO A 15 -28.78 -33.51 -24.48
C PRO A 15 -27.67 -32.70 -23.81
N GLY A 16 -26.49 -33.30 -23.72
CA GLY A 16 -25.26 -32.64 -23.27
C GLY A 16 -24.77 -31.63 -24.29
N GLY A 17 -24.87 -30.35 -23.96
CA GLY A 17 -24.05 -29.28 -24.51
C GLY A 17 -23.03 -28.88 -23.46
N SER A 18 -21.76 -29.23 -23.67
CA SER A 18 -20.65 -28.71 -22.86
C SER A 18 -20.62 -27.18 -22.99
N PRO A 19 -20.61 -26.42 -21.88
CA PRO A 19 -20.39 -24.99 -21.99
C PRO A 19 -18.94 -24.80 -22.40
N VAL A 20 -18.75 -24.25 -23.61
CA VAL A 20 -17.49 -23.64 -24.03
C VAL A 20 -17.16 -22.58 -22.99
N ALA A 21 -16.13 -22.83 -22.19
CA ALA A 21 -15.59 -21.85 -21.27
C ALA A 21 -15.14 -20.65 -22.09
N SER A 22 -15.97 -19.60 -22.12
CA SER A 22 -15.52 -18.29 -22.56
C SER A 22 -14.35 -17.90 -21.68
N ALA A 23 -13.18 -17.69 -22.27
CA ALA A 23 -12.02 -17.12 -21.59
C ALA A 23 -12.46 -15.80 -20.94
N GLY A 24 -12.72 -15.87 -19.63
CA GLY A 24 -13.01 -14.69 -18.84
C GLY A 24 -11.74 -13.86 -18.83
N HIS A 25 -11.82 -12.63 -19.33
CA HIS A 25 -10.84 -11.64 -18.94
C HIS A 25 -10.89 -11.59 -17.41
N GLU A 26 -9.85 -12.08 -16.74
CA GLU A 26 -9.70 -11.89 -15.30
C GLU A 26 -9.81 -10.40 -15.06
N ARG A 27 -10.86 -9.95 -14.37
CA ARG A 27 -11.02 -8.53 -14.06
C ARG A 27 -9.82 -8.11 -13.24
N ARG A 28 -8.99 -7.22 -13.80
CA ARG A 28 -7.89 -6.59 -13.08
C ARG A 28 -8.50 -5.79 -11.93
N ALA A 29 -7.97 -5.99 -10.72
CA ALA A 29 -8.39 -5.23 -9.56
C ALA A 29 -8.23 -3.73 -9.80
N SER A 30 -9.27 -2.96 -9.48
CA SER A 30 -9.23 -1.51 -9.50
C SER A 30 -8.41 -0.99 -8.32
N ILE A 31 -7.55 0.00 -8.57
CA ILE A 31 -6.60 0.51 -7.58
C ILE A 31 -6.79 2.04 -7.45
N ALA A 32 -6.57 2.60 -6.26
CA ALA A 32 -6.26 4.02 -6.11
C ALA A 32 -4.81 4.17 -5.66
N VAL A 33 -4.02 4.94 -6.42
CA VAL A 33 -2.60 5.18 -6.14
C VAL A 33 -2.47 6.36 -5.19
N VAL A 34 -1.97 6.12 -3.98
CA VAL A 34 -1.76 7.13 -2.94
C VAL A 34 -0.27 7.38 -2.76
N MET A 35 0.18 8.56 -3.15
CA MET A 35 1.58 8.97 -3.14
C MET A 35 1.86 9.96 -2.02
N PRO A 36 2.41 9.53 -0.86
CA PRO A 36 2.92 10.47 0.13
C PRO A 36 4.15 11.19 -0.41
N ALA A 37 4.21 12.52 -0.25
CA ALA A 37 5.34 13.33 -0.69
C ALA A 37 5.74 14.35 0.38
N TYR A 38 7.05 14.55 0.52
CA TYR A 38 7.64 15.65 1.29
C TYR A 38 8.96 16.06 0.66
N ASN A 39 8.97 17.23 0.03
CA ASN A 39 10.10 17.77 -0.73
C ASN A 39 10.66 16.75 -1.74
N GLU A 40 9.82 16.39 -2.71
CA GLU A 40 10.12 15.48 -3.82
C GLU A 40 10.00 16.19 -5.18
N ALA A 41 10.22 17.51 -5.24
CA ALA A 41 10.11 18.29 -6.47
C ALA A 41 10.92 17.65 -7.61
N ASP A 42 12.15 17.23 -7.31
CA ASP A 42 13.09 16.66 -8.30
C ASP A 42 12.66 15.33 -8.89
N ARG A 43 11.75 14.59 -8.24
CA ARG A 43 11.37 13.22 -8.63
C ARG A 43 9.93 13.11 -9.11
N ILE A 44 9.03 13.94 -8.58
CA ILE A 44 7.58 13.76 -8.75
C ILE A 44 7.14 13.72 -10.22
N GLU A 45 7.76 14.51 -11.10
CA GLU A 45 7.42 14.49 -12.53
C GLU A 45 7.78 13.16 -13.20
N GLN A 46 8.91 12.56 -12.82
CA GLN A 46 9.33 11.26 -13.33
C GLN A 46 8.40 10.16 -12.81
N THR A 47 8.02 10.21 -11.54
CA THR A 47 7.04 9.31 -10.94
C THR A 47 5.71 9.36 -11.70
N LEU A 48 5.19 10.56 -11.96
CA LEU A 48 3.95 10.73 -12.73
C LEU A 48 4.10 10.25 -14.18
N ALA A 49 5.23 10.48 -14.84
CA ALA A 49 5.49 9.96 -16.18
C ALA A 49 5.51 8.43 -16.23
N SER A 50 6.10 7.78 -15.21
CA SER A 50 6.11 6.33 -15.04
C SER A 50 4.68 5.78 -14.88
N ILE A 51 3.85 6.47 -14.10
CA ILE A 51 2.42 6.14 -13.93
C ILE A 51 1.64 6.30 -15.23
N ALA A 52 1.77 7.42 -15.93
CA ALA A 52 1.09 7.68 -17.20
C ALA A 52 1.41 6.62 -18.25
N ARG A 53 2.69 6.23 -18.35
CA ARG A 53 3.11 5.16 -19.26
C ARG A 53 2.44 3.82 -18.91
N TYR A 54 2.45 3.44 -17.63
CA TYR A 54 1.79 2.21 -17.19
C TYR A 54 0.27 2.25 -17.43
N PHE A 55 -0.38 3.39 -17.18
CA PHE A 55 -1.82 3.56 -17.42
C PHE A 55 -2.17 3.39 -18.90
N GLY A 56 -1.37 3.96 -19.80
CA GLY A 56 -1.54 3.80 -21.25
C GLY A 56 -1.23 2.39 -21.76
N GLU A 57 -0.20 1.72 -21.21
CA GLU A 57 0.16 0.34 -21.56
C GLU A 57 -0.91 -0.68 -21.15
N HIS A 58 -1.64 -0.39 -20.07
CA HIS A 58 -2.60 -1.31 -19.46
C HIS A 58 -4.06 -0.90 -19.60
N ASP A 59 -4.34 0.21 -20.30
CA ASP A 59 -5.68 0.78 -20.52
C ASP A 59 -6.46 0.97 -19.20
N VAL A 60 -5.83 1.66 -18.23
CA VAL A 60 -6.43 1.97 -16.92
C VAL A 60 -6.38 3.46 -16.60
N ASP A 61 -7.37 3.95 -15.85
CA ASP A 61 -7.57 5.36 -15.50
C ASP A 61 -7.79 5.54 -13.98
N TRP A 62 -7.08 4.75 -13.18
CA TRP A 62 -7.22 4.70 -11.73
C TRP A 62 -7.00 6.06 -11.03
N PRO A 63 -7.74 6.35 -9.93
CA PRO A 63 -7.51 7.56 -9.15
C PRO A 63 -6.06 7.67 -8.66
N ILE A 64 -5.44 8.85 -8.83
CA ILE A 64 -4.12 9.14 -8.29
C ILE A 64 -4.27 10.24 -7.25
N VAL A 65 -3.69 10.07 -6.07
CA VAL A 65 -3.75 11.03 -4.97
C VAL A 65 -2.35 11.36 -4.51
N LEU A 66 -1.93 12.61 -4.70
CA LEU A 66 -0.74 13.16 -4.06
C LEU A 66 -1.11 13.64 -2.65
N ALA A 67 -0.50 13.02 -1.63
CA ALA A 67 -0.65 13.39 -0.24
C ALA A 67 0.60 14.17 0.21
N ASP A 68 0.54 15.49 0.14
CA ASP A 68 1.63 16.40 0.46
C ASP A 68 1.73 16.66 1.96
N ASP A 69 2.86 16.30 2.58
CA ASP A 69 3.19 16.50 3.99
C ASP A 69 3.82 17.89 4.25
N GLY A 70 3.28 18.92 3.60
CA GLY A 70 3.70 20.31 3.74
C GLY A 70 5.01 20.63 3.04
N SER A 71 5.15 20.27 1.77
CA SER A 71 6.37 20.54 1.00
C SER A 71 6.59 22.04 0.78
N THR A 72 7.86 22.45 0.68
CA THR A 72 8.28 23.84 0.48
C THR A 72 9.19 24.05 -0.73
N ASP A 73 9.40 23.01 -1.54
CA ASP A 73 10.36 22.96 -2.65
C ASP A 73 9.71 23.01 -4.04
N GLY A 74 8.39 23.28 -4.12
CA GLY A 74 7.64 23.28 -5.37
C GLY A 74 7.07 21.91 -5.78
N THR A 75 7.16 20.86 -4.92
CA THR A 75 6.59 19.52 -5.20
C THR A 75 5.16 19.58 -5.74
N VAL A 76 4.27 20.31 -5.07
CA VAL A 76 2.85 20.41 -5.43
C VAL A 76 2.64 21.05 -6.81
N GLU A 77 3.36 22.14 -7.09
CA GLU A 77 3.27 22.87 -8.36
C GLU A 77 3.72 21.99 -9.53
N ARG A 78 4.86 21.33 -9.38
CA ARG A 78 5.43 20.43 -10.39
C ARG A 78 4.52 19.23 -10.65
N ALA A 79 3.99 18.61 -9.58
CA ALA A 79 3.07 17.50 -9.71
C ALA A 79 1.79 17.88 -10.45
N THR A 80 1.20 19.02 -10.09
CA THR A 80 -0.03 19.54 -10.71
C THR A 80 0.18 19.87 -12.18
N THR A 81 1.33 20.46 -12.53
CA THR A 81 1.69 20.79 -13.90
C THR A 81 1.92 19.53 -14.74
N ALA A 82 2.68 18.57 -14.21
CA ALA A 82 2.93 17.30 -14.88
C ALA A 82 1.67 16.47 -15.07
N ALA A 83 0.79 16.39 -14.07
CA ALA A 83 -0.46 15.63 -14.18
C ALA A 83 -1.39 16.20 -15.26
N ARG A 84 -1.50 17.53 -15.38
CA ARG A 84 -2.25 18.16 -16.48
C ARG A 84 -1.64 17.84 -17.84
N ARG A 85 -0.31 17.94 -17.96
CA ARG A 85 0.42 17.64 -19.21
C ARG A 85 0.30 16.17 -19.64
N LEU A 86 0.22 15.26 -18.66
CA LEU A 86 0.12 13.82 -18.87
C LEU A 86 -1.33 13.30 -18.84
N GLU A 87 -2.31 14.20 -18.72
CA GLU A 87 -3.75 13.87 -18.64
C GLU A 87 -4.10 12.86 -17.54
N LEU A 88 -3.38 12.92 -16.41
CA LEU A 88 -3.58 12.03 -15.28
C LEU A 88 -4.71 12.51 -14.35
N PRO A 89 -5.54 11.60 -13.79
CA PRO A 89 -6.58 11.92 -12.81
C PRO A 89 -5.97 12.16 -11.41
N LEU A 90 -5.08 13.15 -11.30
CA LEU A 90 -4.39 13.50 -10.05
C LEU A 90 -5.27 14.40 -9.17
N ARG A 91 -5.46 13.99 -7.92
CA ARG A 91 -6.02 14.79 -6.84
C ARG A 91 -4.94 15.12 -5.80
N LEU A 92 -5.03 16.31 -5.22
CA LEU A 92 -4.13 16.77 -4.17
C LEU A 92 -4.81 16.73 -2.78
N LEU A 93 -4.10 16.20 -1.79
CA LEU A 93 -4.38 16.36 -0.37
C LEU A 93 -3.17 17.03 0.29
N THR A 94 -3.36 18.16 0.95
CA THR A 94 -2.30 18.90 1.64
C THR A 94 -2.46 18.81 3.15
N PHE A 95 -1.34 18.59 3.85
CA PHE A 95 -1.29 18.44 5.30
C PHE A 95 -0.21 19.33 5.90
N GLU A 96 -0.36 19.69 7.18
CA GLU A 96 0.76 20.21 7.97
C GLU A 96 1.80 19.10 8.16
N HIS A 97 3.09 19.46 8.10
CA HIS A 97 4.19 18.52 8.24
C HIS A 97 4.14 17.75 9.57
N ARG A 98 3.76 16.46 9.50
CA ARG A 98 3.62 15.58 10.68
C ARG A 98 4.34 14.23 10.49
N GLY A 99 5.06 14.08 9.38
CA GLY A 99 5.80 12.89 9.02
C GLY A 99 4.98 11.94 8.18
N LYS A 100 5.69 11.17 7.34
CA LYS A 100 5.15 10.23 6.35
C LYS A 100 3.98 9.39 6.88
N ALA A 101 4.10 8.78 8.05
CA ALA A 101 3.06 7.86 8.51
C ALA A 101 1.74 8.56 8.87
N ALA A 102 1.78 9.81 9.35
CA ALA A 102 0.57 10.58 9.60
C ALA A 102 -0.14 10.93 8.29
N THR A 103 0.63 11.36 7.29
CA THR A 103 0.16 11.70 5.95
C THR A 103 -0.40 10.49 5.22
N VAL A 104 0.31 9.35 5.23
CA VAL A 104 -0.19 8.08 4.68
C VAL A 104 -1.50 7.68 5.35
N ARG A 105 -1.57 7.68 6.69
CA ARG A 105 -2.79 7.30 7.41
C ARG A 105 -3.99 8.16 7.01
N ASP A 106 -3.82 9.48 7.05
CA ASP A 106 -4.92 10.40 6.81
C ASP A 106 -5.35 10.38 5.33
N ALA A 107 -4.40 10.26 4.39
CA ALA A 107 -4.68 10.09 2.97
C ALA A 107 -5.40 8.77 2.68
N MET A 108 -4.89 7.63 3.18
CA MET A 108 -5.52 6.33 2.97
C MET A 108 -6.96 6.29 3.48
N LEU A 109 -7.23 6.90 4.63
CA LEU A 109 -8.60 7.00 5.16
C LEU A 109 -9.50 7.90 4.30
N ALA A 110 -8.99 9.02 3.81
CA ALA A 110 -9.74 9.93 2.94
C ALA A 110 -10.05 9.28 1.58
N VAL A 111 -9.05 8.66 0.94
CA VAL A 111 -9.22 7.99 -0.35
C VAL A 111 -10.17 6.80 -0.22
N ALA A 112 -10.06 6.01 0.85
CA ALA A 112 -11.01 4.93 1.11
C ALA A 112 -12.46 5.45 1.18
N ALA A 113 -12.69 6.57 1.86
CA ALA A 113 -14.04 7.11 2.06
C ALA A 113 -14.69 7.67 0.78
N GLU A 114 -13.89 7.97 -0.25
CA GLU A 114 -14.33 8.68 -1.45
C GLU A 114 -14.24 7.83 -2.73
N THR A 115 -13.63 6.65 -2.66
CA THR A 115 -13.43 5.76 -3.81
C THR A 115 -14.00 4.37 -3.53
N GLU A 116 -14.49 3.73 -4.59
CA GLU A 116 -15.04 2.37 -4.58
C GLU A 116 -14.11 1.39 -5.34
N VAL A 117 -12.80 1.63 -5.25
CA VAL A 117 -11.78 0.73 -5.80
C VAL A 117 -11.57 -0.50 -4.91
N ASP A 118 -11.03 -1.57 -5.47
CA ASP A 118 -10.73 -2.80 -4.73
C ASP A 118 -9.56 -2.58 -3.74
N TYR A 119 -8.52 -1.86 -4.19
CA TYR A 119 -7.28 -1.69 -3.45
C TYR A 119 -6.80 -0.24 -3.36
N LEU A 120 -6.19 0.11 -2.22
CA LEU A 120 -5.41 1.33 -2.03
C LEU A 120 -3.94 0.97 -2.09
N MET A 121 -3.23 1.55 -3.05
CA MET A 121 -1.79 1.36 -3.22
C MET A 121 -1.04 2.51 -2.56
N MET A 122 -0.13 2.18 -1.65
CA MET A 122 0.92 3.10 -1.23
C MET A 122 2.06 2.99 -2.23
N LEU A 123 2.43 4.11 -2.84
CA LEU A 123 3.55 4.21 -3.76
C LEU A 123 4.35 5.47 -3.43
N ASP A 124 5.62 5.33 -3.09
CA ASP A 124 6.44 6.49 -2.76
C ASP A 124 6.66 7.40 -3.98
N ALA A 125 6.68 8.71 -3.74
CA ALA A 125 6.76 9.74 -4.78
C ALA A 125 8.14 9.90 -5.44
N ASP A 126 9.00 8.88 -5.37
CA ASP A 126 10.41 8.92 -5.82
C ASP A 126 10.72 8.01 -7.03
N ASP A 127 9.78 7.15 -7.41
CA ASP A 127 9.89 6.15 -8.49
C ASP A 127 11.12 5.24 -8.31
N GLU A 128 11.56 5.03 -7.06
CA GLU A 128 12.54 3.97 -6.73
C GLU A 128 11.92 2.57 -6.81
N LEU A 129 10.60 2.50 -6.71
CA LEU A 129 9.78 1.33 -6.99
C LEU A 129 8.74 1.73 -8.04
N PRO A 130 9.04 1.56 -9.34
CA PRO A 130 8.13 1.96 -10.40
C PRO A 130 6.76 1.27 -10.30
N ILE A 131 5.70 1.91 -10.78
CA ILE A 131 4.35 1.33 -10.73
C ILE A 131 4.24 -0.02 -11.49
N SER A 132 5.13 -0.27 -12.47
CA SER A 132 5.17 -1.53 -13.22
C SER A 132 5.44 -2.75 -12.34
N GLN A 133 5.90 -2.57 -11.09
CA GLN A 133 5.98 -3.66 -10.13
C GLN A 133 4.61 -4.32 -9.83
N LEU A 134 3.49 -3.65 -10.15
CA LEU A 134 2.14 -4.24 -10.12
C LEU A 134 1.99 -5.47 -11.03
N ASP A 135 2.75 -5.55 -12.13
CA ASP A 135 2.70 -6.68 -13.06
C ASP A 135 3.26 -7.98 -12.44
N HIS A 136 3.98 -7.88 -11.32
CA HIS A 136 4.49 -9.04 -10.58
C HIS A 136 3.49 -9.61 -9.57
N ILE A 137 2.32 -8.99 -9.40
CA ILE A 137 1.30 -9.49 -8.46
C ILE A 137 0.62 -10.73 -9.04
N SER A 138 0.75 -11.84 -8.32
CA SER A 138 -0.15 -13.00 -8.49
C SER A 138 -1.36 -12.81 -7.58
N TRP A 139 -2.48 -12.37 -8.15
CA TRP A 139 -3.67 -12.03 -7.37
C TRP A 139 -4.27 -13.26 -6.67
N SER A 140 -4.47 -13.12 -5.36
CA SER A 140 -5.18 -14.07 -4.52
C SER A 140 -6.69 -13.98 -4.75
N ALA A 141 -7.37 -15.13 -4.70
CA ALA A 141 -8.83 -15.19 -4.69
C ALA A 141 -9.45 -14.60 -3.40
N ASP A 142 -8.66 -14.47 -2.32
CA ASP A 142 -9.09 -13.77 -1.10
C ASP A 142 -8.88 -12.27 -1.27
N ALA A 143 -9.97 -11.53 -1.52
CA ALA A 143 -9.99 -10.07 -1.65
C ALA A 143 -9.47 -9.32 -0.40
N ARG A 144 -9.29 -10.00 0.73
CA ARG A 144 -8.72 -9.44 1.97
C ARG A 144 -7.18 -9.44 1.96
N THR A 145 -6.55 -10.02 0.94
CA THR A 145 -5.08 -10.17 0.86
C THR A 145 -4.41 -8.82 0.72
N ILE A 146 -3.49 -8.51 1.63
CA ILE A 146 -2.56 -7.37 1.52
C ILE A 146 -1.35 -7.82 0.72
N TYR A 147 -0.89 -6.98 -0.20
CA TYR A 147 0.35 -7.24 -0.94
C TYR A 147 1.45 -6.32 -0.43
N ILE A 148 2.62 -6.89 -0.15
CA ILE A 148 3.80 -6.13 0.25
C ILE A 148 4.97 -6.43 -0.68
N GLY A 149 5.73 -5.41 -1.04
CA GLY A 149 6.95 -5.57 -1.80
C GLY A 149 8.04 -6.21 -0.96
N ARG A 150 8.78 -7.13 -1.58
CA ARG A 150 10.04 -7.67 -1.09
C ARG A 150 11.10 -7.38 -2.12
N ARG A 151 12.08 -6.55 -1.75
CA ARG A 151 13.20 -6.23 -2.65
C ARG A 151 14.07 -7.47 -2.89
N VAL A 152 14.17 -7.91 -4.14
CA VAL A 152 14.96 -9.10 -4.53
C VAL A 152 16.16 -8.80 -5.41
N ALA A 153 16.16 -7.67 -6.12
CA ALA A 153 17.26 -7.23 -6.97
C ALA A 153 17.48 -5.71 -6.85
N GLU A 154 18.75 -5.30 -6.82
CA GLU A 154 19.17 -3.91 -7.05
C GLU A 154 19.58 -3.84 -8.53
N THR A 155 18.85 -3.12 -9.37
CA THR A 155 19.30 -2.93 -10.77
C THR A 155 20.59 -2.11 -10.76
N HIS A 156 21.65 -2.72 -11.32
CA HIS A 156 22.97 -2.12 -11.51
C HIS A 156 22.86 -0.71 -12.10
N GLY A 157 23.14 0.31 -11.29
CA GLY A 157 23.04 1.71 -11.73
C GLY A 157 23.34 2.74 -10.65
N SER A 158 22.98 2.48 -9.38
CA SER A 158 23.60 3.22 -8.27
C SER A 158 24.95 2.58 -7.98
N GLN A 159 25.99 3.39 -7.84
CA GLN A 159 27.20 2.93 -7.20
C GLN A 159 26.85 2.18 -5.92
N GLY A 160 27.19 0.90 -5.89
CA GLY A 160 26.98 0.01 -4.77
C GLY A 160 27.78 0.47 -3.58
N VAL A 161 27.29 1.49 -2.87
CA VAL A 161 27.67 1.70 -1.48
C VAL A 161 27.00 0.56 -0.74
N MET A 162 27.73 -0.57 -0.67
CA MET A 162 27.40 -1.64 0.24
C MET A 162 26.96 -1.00 1.56
N PRO A 163 25.76 -1.31 2.07
CA PRO A 163 25.30 -0.70 3.30
C PRO A 163 26.41 -0.89 4.32
N THR A 164 26.84 0.20 4.94
CA THR A 164 27.94 0.18 5.90
C THR A 164 27.71 -0.93 6.92
N PRO A 165 28.76 -1.54 7.50
CA PRO A 165 28.60 -2.60 8.50
C PRO A 165 27.58 -2.23 9.59
N LEU A 166 27.57 -0.96 9.99
CA LEU A 166 26.58 -0.36 10.88
C LEU A 166 25.16 -0.44 10.29
N ARG A 167 24.92 0.03 9.07
CA ARG A 167 23.60 -0.04 8.41
C ARG A 167 23.11 -1.48 8.26
N ARG A 168 23.99 -2.45 7.95
CA ARG A 168 23.64 -3.89 7.88
C ARG A 168 23.22 -4.45 9.24
N LEU A 169 24.02 -4.18 10.28
CA LEU A 169 23.70 -4.59 11.65
C LEU A 169 22.36 -4.01 12.08
N MET A 170 22.13 -2.73 11.81
CA MET A 170 20.89 -2.03 12.18
C MET A 170 19.66 -2.58 11.46
N SER A 171 19.75 -2.83 10.15
CA SER A 171 18.68 -3.50 9.40
C SER A 171 18.43 -4.92 9.93
N GLY A 172 19.48 -5.63 10.38
CA GLY A 172 19.34 -6.92 11.06
C GLY A 172 18.60 -6.81 12.39
N THR A 173 18.98 -5.85 13.24
CA THR A 173 18.36 -5.59 14.53
C THR A 173 16.88 -5.20 14.39
N MET A 174 16.54 -4.35 13.42
CA MET A 174 15.15 -3.96 13.19
C MET A 174 14.29 -5.14 12.73
N ARG A 175 14.83 -6.00 11.87
CA ARG A 175 14.17 -7.26 11.46
C ARG A 175 13.98 -8.23 12.62
N LEU A 176 14.98 -8.35 13.49
CA LEU A 176 14.86 -9.16 14.70
C LEU A 176 13.80 -8.56 15.65
N ALA A 177 13.79 -7.25 15.84
CA ALA A 177 12.83 -6.56 16.68
C ALA A 177 11.40 -6.72 16.16
N SER A 178 11.16 -6.56 14.84
CA SER A 178 9.83 -6.78 14.25
C SER A 178 9.38 -8.23 14.42
N ARG A 179 10.29 -9.20 14.33
CA ARG A 179 9.98 -10.61 14.60
C ARG A 179 9.71 -10.89 16.07
N VAL A 180 10.51 -10.40 17.00
CA VAL A 180 10.37 -10.73 18.42
C VAL A 180 9.22 -9.97 19.07
N LEU A 181 9.09 -8.67 18.78
CA LEU A 181 8.10 -7.81 19.41
C LEU A 181 6.74 -7.88 18.71
N LEU A 182 6.76 -7.98 17.38
CA LEU A 182 5.54 -7.91 16.56
C LEU A 182 5.25 -9.20 15.82
N GLY A 183 6.07 -10.25 15.99
CA GLY A 183 5.94 -11.56 15.34
C GLY A 183 5.79 -11.53 13.83
N LEU A 184 6.39 -10.54 13.17
CA LEU A 184 6.42 -10.46 11.72
C LEU A 184 7.55 -11.34 11.18
N THR A 185 7.22 -12.18 10.20
CA THR A 185 8.17 -13.10 9.57
C THR A 185 8.70 -12.58 8.23
N TYR A 186 8.16 -11.47 7.72
CA TYR A 186 8.54 -10.85 6.45
C TYR A 186 9.95 -10.25 6.50
N PRO A 187 10.84 -10.57 5.52
CA PRO A 187 12.19 -10.02 5.48
C PRO A 187 12.24 -8.51 5.26
N ASP A 188 11.24 -7.93 4.59
CA ASP A 188 11.22 -6.51 4.19
C ASP A 188 9.90 -5.81 4.53
N THR A 189 9.70 -5.53 5.81
CA THR A 189 8.47 -4.85 6.26
C THR A 189 8.35 -3.40 5.79
N GLN A 190 9.45 -2.72 5.45
CA GLN A 190 9.49 -1.27 5.20
C GLN A 190 9.55 -0.90 3.72
N CYS A 191 9.37 -1.85 2.81
CA CYS A 191 9.31 -1.58 1.37
C CYS A 191 8.14 -0.64 1.03
N GLY A 192 8.36 0.41 0.23
CA GLY A 192 7.32 1.40 -0.10
C GLY A 192 6.13 0.83 -0.91
N PHE A 193 6.32 -0.29 -1.61
CA PHE A 193 5.28 -0.95 -2.40
C PHE A 193 4.33 -1.74 -1.49
N LYS A 194 3.09 -1.24 -1.31
CA LYS A 194 2.06 -1.94 -0.53
C LYS A 194 0.66 -1.71 -1.10
N LEU A 195 -0.14 -2.76 -1.19
CA LEU A 195 -1.56 -2.68 -1.55
C LEU A 195 -2.41 -3.19 -0.38
N PHE A 196 -3.39 -2.38 0.01
CA PHE A 196 -4.32 -2.69 1.08
C PHE A 196 -5.74 -2.80 0.51
N PRO A 197 -6.53 -3.83 0.89
CA PRO A 197 -7.93 -3.88 0.51
C PRO A 197 -8.64 -2.63 1.03
N ARG A 198 -9.35 -1.93 0.13
CA ARG A 198 -9.98 -0.63 0.45
C ARG A 198 -10.91 -0.74 1.65
N ASP A 199 -11.72 -1.79 1.72
CA ASP A 199 -12.69 -2.00 2.80
C ASP A 199 -12.05 -2.18 4.19
N TYR A 200 -10.77 -2.55 4.22
CA TYR A 200 -10.02 -2.70 5.47
C TYR A 200 -9.22 -1.45 5.84
N ALA A 201 -9.21 -0.40 5.03
CA ALA A 201 -8.46 0.82 5.30
C ALA A 201 -8.80 1.44 6.66
N ARG A 202 -10.10 1.57 6.98
CA ARG A 202 -10.54 2.09 8.29
C ARG A 202 -10.12 1.18 9.45
N ALA A 203 -10.18 -0.13 9.25
CA ALA A 203 -9.80 -1.10 10.27
C ALA A 203 -8.29 -1.10 10.53
N LEU A 204 -7.47 -0.88 9.48
CA LEU A 204 -6.01 -0.82 9.53
C LEU A 204 -5.51 0.55 10.00
N PHE A 205 -5.67 1.58 9.17
CA PHE A 205 -5.13 2.91 9.40
C PHE A 205 -5.81 3.62 10.59
N GLY A 206 -7.08 3.30 10.87
CA GLY A 206 -7.77 3.78 12.07
C GLY A 206 -7.15 3.24 13.38
N ARG A 207 -6.37 2.15 13.33
CA ARG A 207 -5.67 1.58 14.49
C ARG A 207 -4.20 2.03 14.59
N GLN A 208 -3.67 2.73 13.60
CA GLN A 208 -2.27 3.18 13.59
C GLN A 208 -2.00 4.23 14.69
N TRP A 209 -0.93 4.04 15.46
CA TRP A 209 -0.47 5.01 16.46
C TRP A 209 0.73 5.82 16.02
N THR A 210 1.64 5.20 15.28
CA THR A 210 2.92 5.80 14.95
C THR A 210 2.80 6.86 13.87
N THR A 211 3.69 7.86 13.93
CA THR A 211 3.82 8.95 12.95
C THR A 211 5.17 8.89 12.20
N GLY A 212 6.07 8.00 12.59
CA GLY A 212 7.39 7.82 11.98
C GLY A 212 7.55 6.50 11.21
N TRP A 213 8.78 6.19 10.81
CA TRP A 213 9.17 5.11 9.89
C TRP A 213 8.82 3.66 10.28
N VAL A 214 8.35 3.42 11.51
CA VAL A 214 7.97 2.08 11.97
C VAL A 214 6.51 1.73 11.66
N PHE A 215 5.75 2.67 11.07
CA PHE A 215 4.33 2.48 10.80
C PHE A 215 4.04 1.30 9.89
N ASP A 216 4.93 0.97 8.95
CA ASP A 216 4.76 -0.21 8.09
C ASP A 216 4.70 -1.50 8.91
N ALA A 217 5.61 -1.66 9.87
CA ALA A 217 5.64 -2.81 10.75
C ALA A 217 4.45 -2.81 11.72
N GLU A 218 4.04 -1.64 12.22
CA GLU A 218 2.82 -1.51 13.02
C GLU A 218 1.59 -1.97 12.23
N LEU A 219 1.41 -1.50 10.99
CA LEU A 219 0.28 -1.85 10.13
C LEU A 219 0.26 -3.34 9.79
N LEU A 220 1.41 -3.94 9.47
CA LEU A 220 1.50 -5.38 9.21
C LEU A 220 1.19 -6.20 10.47
N ALA A 221 1.59 -5.73 11.65
CA ALA A 221 1.23 -6.38 12.89
C ALA A 221 -0.27 -6.25 13.17
N ILE A 222 -0.89 -5.09 12.91
CA ILE A 222 -2.35 -4.93 13.04
C ILE A 222 -3.06 -5.88 12.08
N ALA A 223 -2.65 -5.91 10.81
CA ALA A 223 -3.22 -6.77 9.77
C ALA A 223 -3.17 -8.25 10.17
N THR A 224 -2.00 -8.76 10.52
CA THR A 224 -1.78 -10.20 10.74
C THR A 224 -2.24 -10.67 12.12
N ARG A 225 -2.10 -9.85 13.17
CA ARG A 225 -2.33 -10.28 14.55
C ARG A 225 -3.72 -9.92 15.06
N VAL A 226 -4.23 -8.77 14.67
CA VAL A 226 -5.54 -8.26 15.12
C VAL A 226 -6.62 -8.64 14.12
N LEU A 227 -6.42 -8.31 12.85
CA LEU A 227 -7.45 -8.46 11.81
C LEU A 227 -7.42 -9.81 11.08
N ARG A 228 -6.35 -10.60 11.27
CA ARG A 228 -6.13 -11.89 10.62
C ARG A 228 -6.30 -11.81 9.10
N LEU A 229 -5.71 -10.76 8.51
CA LEU A 229 -5.68 -10.58 7.06
C LEU A 229 -4.52 -11.38 6.47
N PRO A 230 -4.73 -12.06 5.32
CA PRO A 230 -3.64 -12.65 4.58
C PRO A 230 -2.72 -11.57 4.05
N VAL A 231 -1.43 -11.88 3.99
CA VAL A 231 -0.40 -11.01 3.42
C VAL A 231 0.45 -11.83 2.47
N GLN A 232 0.63 -11.33 1.25
CA GLN A 232 1.44 -11.95 0.22
C GLN A 232 2.62 -11.06 -0.13
N GLU A 233 3.82 -11.64 -0.22
CA GLU A 233 5.00 -10.94 -0.70
C GLU A 233 5.00 -10.90 -2.23
N VAL A 234 5.34 -9.75 -2.79
CA VAL A 234 5.53 -9.51 -4.21
C VAL A 234 7.00 -9.19 -4.40
N GLU A 235 7.68 -9.96 -5.23
CA GLU A 235 9.07 -9.66 -5.55
C GLU A 235 9.14 -8.38 -6.37
N VAL A 236 9.91 -7.40 -5.87
CA VAL A 236 10.05 -6.10 -6.52
C VAL A 236 11.53 -5.76 -6.76
N THR A 237 11.78 -5.08 -7.86
CA THR A 237 13.07 -4.55 -8.25
C THR A 237 13.21 -3.11 -7.79
N TRP A 238 14.22 -2.85 -6.97
CA TRP A 238 14.47 -1.51 -6.43
C TRP A 238 15.48 -0.76 -7.30
N GLN A 239 15.12 0.47 -7.65
CA GLN A 239 15.89 1.39 -8.48
C GLN A 239 16.30 2.61 -7.65
N PRO A 240 17.37 2.53 -6.84
CA PRO A 240 17.81 3.64 -6.00
C PRO A 240 18.01 4.93 -6.78
N ARG A 241 17.45 6.04 -6.29
CA ARG A 241 17.64 7.36 -6.88
C ARG A 241 18.15 8.32 -5.82
N GLY A 242 19.46 8.55 -5.80
CA GLY A 242 20.11 9.51 -4.91
C GLY A 242 20.35 8.99 -3.48
N GLU A 243 20.59 9.93 -2.56
CA GLU A 243 20.97 9.61 -1.18
C GLU A 243 19.76 9.41 -0.26
N SER A 244 19.86 8.43 0.64
CA SER A 244 18.84 8.15 1.65
C SER A 244 18.76 9.29 2.67
N LYS A 245 17.57 9.91 2.81
CA LYS A 245 17.27 10.95 3.81
C LYS A 245 17.28 10.43 5.27
N VAL A 246 17.49 9.14 5.51
CA VAL A 246 17.45 8.51 6.85
C VAL A 246 18.83 8.52 7.54
N GLY A 247 19.00 9.39 8.55
CA GLY A 247 20.20 9.47 9.38
C GLY A 247 20.19 8.58 10.64
N ALA A 248 21.31 8.55 11.38
CA ALA A 248 21.49 7.70 12.56
C ALA A 248 20.52 8.02 13.73
N SER A 249 20.15 9.28 13.93
CA SER A 249 19.17 9.70 14.94
C SER A 249 17.77 9.13 14.68
N ALA A 250 17.36 9.07 13.42
CA ALA A 250 16.09 8.46 13.01
C ALA A 250 16.03 6.96 13.38
N MET A 251 17.18 6.29 13.47
CA MET A 251 17.27 4.88 13.79
C MET A 251 17.04 4.60 15.28
N LEU A 252 17.60 5.42 16.19
CA LEU A 252 17.32 5.33 17.63
C LEU A 252 15.84 5.60 17.93
N VAL A 253 15.30 6.64 17.30
CA VAL A 253 13.86 6.98 17.40
C VAL A 253 13.01 5.80 16.91
N SER A 254 13.39 5.17 15.79
CA SER A 254 12.69 4.00 15.26
C SER A 254 12.75 2.79 16.20
N GLY A 255 13.89 2.54 16.87
CA GLY A 255 14.01 1.47 17.85
C GLY A 255 13.08 1.64 19.05
N LEU A 256 13.04 2.85 19.63
CA LEU A 256 12.11 3.17 20.73
C LEU A 256 10.66 3.13 20.27
N ALA A 257 10.37 3.59 19.05
CA ALA A 257 9.03 3.52 18.48
C ALA A 257 8.56 2.07 18.31
N MET A 258 9.44 1.17 17.82
CA MET A 258 9.16 -0.26 17.68
C MET A 258 8.85 -0.93 19.03
N LEU A 259 9.61 -0.62 20.08
CA LEU A 259 9.31 -1.06 21.45
C LEU A 259 7.94 -0.56 21.91
N GLY A 260 7.63 0.71 21.63
CA GLY A 260 6.32 1.28 21.92
C GLY A 260 5.18 0.54 21.21
N VAL A 261 5.35 0.12 19.96
CA VAL A 261 4.35 -0.71 19.24
C VAL A 261 4.16 -2.04 19.96
N GLY A 262 5.25 -2.72 20.33
CA GLY A 262 5.19 -3.98 21.09
C GLY A 262 4.46 -3.85 22.43
N VAL A 263 4.70 -2.76 23.18
CA VAL A 263 3.98 -2.47 24.43
C VAL A 263 2.48 -2.26 24.17
N ARG A 264 2.11 -1.48 23.14
CA ARG A 264 0.70 -1.24 22.80
C ARG A 264 -0.04 -2.52 22.42
N PHE A 265 0.63 -3.47 21.74
CA PHE A 265 0.09 -4.80 21.49
C PHE A 265 -0.17 -5.58 22.78
N ARG A 266 0.79 -5.60 23.71
CA ARG A 266 0.61 -6.27 25.02
C ARG A 266 -0.52 -5.66 25.85
N LEU A 267 -0.78 -4.37 25.68
CA LEU A 267 -1.85 -3.64 26.36
C LEU A 267 -3.21 -3.71 25.64
N GLY A 268 -3.33 -4.43 24.51
CA GLY A 268 -4.61 -4.54 23.76
C GLY A 268 -5.07 -3.24 23.09
N LEU A 269 -4.19 -2.25 22.93
CA LEU A 269 -4.56 -0.91 22.43
C LEU A 269 -4.91 -0.88 20.93
N TYR A 270 -4.73 -2.00 20.22
CA TYR A 270 -5.10 -2.17 18.82
C TYR A 270 -6.43 -2.91 18.65
N ASP A 271 -7.11 -3.37 19.71
CA ASP A 271 -8.35 -4.16 19.57
C ASP A 271 -9.48 -3.36 18.91
N ARG A 272 -9.47 -2.03 19.07
CA ARG A 272 -10.45 -1.11 18.49
C ARG A 272 -9.76 0.02 17.71
N PRO A 273 -10.39 0.54 16.64
CA PRO A 273 -9.90 1.75 15.99
C PRO A 273 -9.84 2.90 16.99
N ARG A 274 -8.85 3.77 16.81
CA ARG A 274 -8.73 5.00 17.57
C ARG A 274 -9.90 5.91 17.19
N ARG A 275 -10.38 6.69 18.16
CA ARG A 275 -11.28 7.81 17.84
C ARG A 275 -10.47 8.81 17.00
N PRO A 276 -10.97 9.21 15.82
CA PRO A 276 -10.27 10.20 15.01
C PRO A 276 -10.12 11.49 15.83
N LYS A 277 -8.92 12.07 15.82
CA LYS A 277 -8.78 13.48 16.21
C LYS A 277 -9.44 14.31 15.10
N PRO A 278 -10.22 15.35 15.43
CA PRO A 278 -10.82 16.20 14.41
C PRO A 278 -9.72 16.73 13.48
N ALA A 279 -9.89 16.50 12.17
CA ALA A 279 -8.92 16.91 11.16
C ALA A 279 -8.85 18.43 11.09
N ARG A 280 -7.63 18.98 11.13
CA ARG A 280 -7.35 20.36 10.71
C ARG A 280 -6.89 20.31 9.26
N SER A 281 -7.81 20.06 8.32
CA SER A 281 -7.52 20.10 6.89
C SER A 281 -8.21 21.31 6.26
N ARG A 282 -7.48 22.12 5.50
CA ARG A 282 -8.09 23.06 4.55
C ARG A 282 -8.28 22.29 3.25
N LEU A 283 -9.53 21.99 2.88
CA LEU A 283 -9.83 21.58 1.51
C LEU A 283 -9.70 22.83 0.64
N SER A 284 -8.64 22.92 -0.16
CA SER A 284 -8.60 23.88 -1.27
C SER A 284 -9.31 23.22 -2.45
N SER A 285 -10.57 23.59 -2.68
CA SER A 285 -11.22 23.39 -3.97
C SER A 285 -10.43 24.18 -5.02
N THR A 286 -9.90 23.48 -6.02
CA THR A 286 -9.51 24.10 -7.29
C THR A 286 -10.69 24.05 -8.23
#